data_AF-A0A951FD20-F1
#
_entry.id   AF-A0A951FD20-F1
#
_cell.length_a   1.000
_cell.length_b   1.000
_cell.length_c   1.000
_cell.angle_alpha   90.00
_cell.angle_beta   90.00
_cell.angle_gamma   90.00
#
_symmetry.space_group_name_H-M   'P 1'
#
loop_
_entity.id
_entity.type
_entity.pdbx_description
1 polymer ?
#
loop_
_entity_poly.entity_id
_entity_poly.type
_entity_poly.pdbx_seq_one_letter_code
_entity_poly.pdbx_strand_id
1 'polypeptide(L)'
;SQLRFDVEADVNETTSIVYTAKSSGDQSAVVIFGGGSPKNFILQTEPQIQEIMGIPEKGHDYFIQFTDARVDTGGLSGATPSEAMTWGKVDPDQLPDTIVCYTDSTIAMPVLAAYVLDVCEPRPLKRLYDRREEMLARLKTAYQQHAPLDDVADLQPDETGGTAVGRSHPHPEG
;
A
#
# COMPACT_ATOMS: atom_id res chain seq x y z
N SER A 1 -23.55 0.34 23.13
CA SER A 1 -23.25 -0.04 21.73
C SER A 1 -21.75 -0.11 21.60
N GLN A 2 -21.14 -1.24 21.24
CA GLN A 2 -19.67 -1.31 21.08
C GLN A 2 -19.34 -1.86 19.70
N LEU A 3 -19.53 -1.03 18.67
CA LEU A 3 -18.77 -1.17 17.43
C LEU A 3 -17.31 -0.85 17.76
N ARG A 4 -16.39 -1.74 17.39
CA ARG A 4 -14.94 -1.54 17.52
C ARG A 4 -14.33 -1.55 16.13
N PHE A 5 -13.45 -0.59 15.87
CA PHE A 5 -12.65 -0.54 14.65
C PHE A 5 -11.37 -1.33 14.88
N ASP A 6 -11.02 -2.15 13.90
CA ASP A 6 -9.73 -2.86 13.84
C ASP A 6 -8.90 -2.25 12.72
N VAL A 7 -8.08 -1.27 13.08
CA VAL A 7 -7.24 -0.54 12.11
C VAL A 7 -6.10 -1.44 11.60
N GLU A 8 -5.66 -2.42 12.39
CA GLU A 8 -4.61 -3.35 11.99
C GLU A 8 -5.12 -4.30 10.91
N ALA A 9 -6.38 -4.77 11.02
CA ALA A 9 -7.03 -5.53 9.98
C ALA A 9 -7.09 -4.77 8.64
N ASP A 10 -7.43 -3.48 8.66
CA ASP A 10 -7.48 -2.64 7.45
C ASP A 10 -6.10 -2.46 6.80
N VAL A 11 -5.06 -2.24 7.62
CA VAL A 11 -3.67 -2.14 7.15
C VAL A 11 -3.21 -3.46 6.55
N ASN A 12 -3.46 -4.59 7.21
CA ASN A 12 -3.03 -5.90 6.73
C ASN A 12 -3.81 -6.32 5.47
N GLU A 13 -5.09 -5.96 5.36
CA GLU A 13 -5.88 -6.20 4.15
C GLU A 13 -5.30 -5.47 2.94
N THR A 14 -5.10 -4.15 3.04
CA THR A 14 -4.53 -3.36 1.94
C THR A 14 -3.11 -3.80 1.58
N THR A 15 -2.30 -4.11 2.59
CA THR A 15 -0.95 -4.68 2.41
C THR A 15 -0.99 -6.01 1.65
N SER A 16 -1.95 -6.88 1.97
CA SER A 16 -2.06 -8.19 1.33
C SER A 16 -2.41 -8.10 -0.17
N ILE A 17 -3.19 -7.09 -0.56
CA ILE A 17 -3.54 -6.82 -1.96
C ILE A 17 -2.28 -6.44 -2.74
N VAL A 18 -1.50 -5.50 -2.20
CA VAL A 18 -0.26 -5.01 -2.83
C VAL A 18 0.75 -6.15 -2.93
N TYR A 19 0.99 -6.85 -1.82
CA TYR A 19 1.92 -7.98 -1.79
C TYR A 19 1.51 -9.10 -2.77
N THR A 20 0.22 -9.41 -2.87
CA THR A 20 -0.24 -10.48 -3.78
C THR A 20 0.00 -10.14 -5.24
N ALA A 21 -0.20 -8.89 -5.66
CA ALA A 21 0.11 -8.48 -7.02
C ALA A 21 1.60 -8.73 -7.31
N LYS A 22 2.47 -8.20 -6.47
CA LYS A 22 3.92 -8.15 -6.70
C LYS A 22 4.56 -9.53 -6.61
N SER A 23 4.19 -10.31 -5.59
CA SER A 23 4.67 -11.69 -5.43
C SER A 23 4.13 -12.65 -6.51
N SER A 24 3.13 -12.26 -7.30
CA SER A 24 2.62 -13.04 -8.43
C SER A 24 3.25 -12.66 -9.77
N GLY A 25 4.16 -11.68 -9.79
CA GLY A 25 4.70 -11.09 -11.02
C GLY A 25 3.76 -10.13 -11.73
N ASP A 26 2.63 -9.76 -11.12
CA ASP A 26 1.78 -8.65 -11.57
C ASP A 26 2.43 -7.32 -11.15
N GLN A 27 2.09 -6.25 -11.88
CA GLN A 27 2.50 -4.89 -11.52
C GLN A 27 1.49 -4.24 -10.57
N SER A 28 1.98 -3.33 -9.74
CA SER A 28 1.23 -2.52 -8.80
C SER A 28 1.29 -1.03 -9.17
N ALA A 29 0.16 -0.34 -9.05
CA ALA A 29 0.05 1.07 -9.39
C ALA A 29 -0.80 1.81 -8.37
N VAL A 30 -0.40 3.02 -8.02
CA VAL A 30 -1.21 3.95 -7.23
C VAL A 30 -1.59 5.17 -8.06
N VAL A 31 -2.89 5.46 -8.10
CA VAL A 31 -3.45 6.67 -8.72
C VAL A 31 -4.12 7.48 -7.62
N ILE A 32 -3.55 8.62 -7.30
CA ILE A 32 -3.91 9.45 -6.15
C ILE A 32 -4.54 10.75 -6.64
N PHE A 33 -5.73 11.05 -6.15
CA PHE A 33 -6.39 12.34 -6.32
C PHE A 33 -6.35 13.09 -4.98
N GLY A 34 -5.54 14.13 -4.90
CA GLY A 34 -5.26 14.90 -3.69
C GLY A 34 -4.00 14.43 -2.95
N GLY A 35 -4.10 14.35 -1.63
CA GLY A 35 -2.98 14.05 -0.73
C GLY A 35 -3.42 13.65 0.68
N GLY A 36 -2.63 14.00 1.70
CA GLY A 36 -2.98 13.78 3.10
C GLY A 36 -3.05 12.30 3.53
N SER A 37 -3.97 12.01 4.45
CA SER A 37 -4.13 10.67 5.04
C SER A 37 -4.42 9.58 3.99
N PRO A 38 -5.33 9.76 3.00
CA PRO A 38 -5.55 8.76 1.96
C PRO A 38 -4.29 8.40 1.16
N LYS A 39 -3.43 9.38 0.85
CA LYS A 39 -2.15 9.12 0.18
C LYS A 39 -1.22 8.30 1.06
N ASN A 40 -1.08 8.67 2.32
CA ASN A 40 -0.21 7.92 3.23
C ASN A 40 -0.73 6.51 3.50
N PHE A 41 -2.05 6.35 3.60
CA PHE A 41 -2.67 5.06 3.89
C PHE A 41 -2.42 4.03 2.79
N ILE A 42 -2.45 4.42 1.51
CA ILE A 42 -2.09 3.49 0.43
C ILE A 42 -0.58 3.28 0.34
N LEU A 43 0.23 4.33 0.53
CA LEU A 43 1.69 4.20 0.38
C LEU A 43 2.38 3.51 1.56
N GLN A 44 1.75 3.40 2.73
CA GLN A 44 2.33 2.72 3.88
C GLN A 44 2.35 1.19 3.73
N THR A 45 1.66 0.62 2.74
CA THR A 45 1.72 -0.82 2.49
C THR A 45 3.15 -1.27 2.15
N GLU A 46 3.93 -0.42 1.50
CA GLU A 46 5.31 -0.70 1.13
C GLU A 46 6.25 -0.80 2.34
N PRO A 47 6.36 0.22 3.24
CA PRO A 47 7.13 0.07 4.47
C PRO A 47 6.53 -0.99 5.42
N GLN A 48 5.22 -1.26 5.37
CA GLN A 48 4.64 -2.39 6.10
C GLN A 48 5.23 -3.73 5.62
N ILE A 49 5.37 -3.95 4.31
CA ILE A 49 5.98 -5.17 3.75
C ILE A 49 7.48 -5.22 4.07
N GLN A 50 8.20 -4.14 3.80
CA GLN A 50 9.67 -4.10 3.81
C GLN A 50 10.25 -3.96 5.23
N GLU A 51 9.78 -2.96 5.98
CA GLU A 51 10.38 -2.58 7.27
C GLU A 51 9.73 -3.32 8.45
N ILE A 52 8.40 -3.46 8.43
CA ILE A 52 7.65 -4.07 9.54
C ILE A 52 7.62 -5.60 9.42
N MET A 53 7.33 -6.12 8.23
CA MET A 53 7.25 -7.56 7.99
C MET A 53 8.58 -8.19 7.55
N GLY A 54 9.58 -7.38 7.18
CA GLY A 54 10.90 -7.87 6.77
C GLY A 54 10.90 -8.64 5.44
N ILE A 55 9.85 -8.52 4.64
CA ILE A 55 9.70 -9.23 3.37
C ILE A 55 10.48 -8.45 2.30
N PRO A 56 11.47 -9.06 1.63
CA PRO A 56 12.26 -8.39 0.61
C PRO A 56 11.40 -8.11 -0.61
N GLU A 57 11.09 -6.84 -0.81
CA GLU A 57 10.17 -6.36 -1.82
C GLU A 57 10.55 -4.92 -2.21
N LYS A 58 10.16 -4.45 -3.39
CA LYS A 58 10.46 -3.09 -3.86
C LYS A 58 9.21 -2.21 -3.73
N GLY A 59 9.25 -0.90 -3.98
CA GLY A 59 8.03 -0.07 -3.92
C GLY A 59 7.04 -0.30 -5.06
N HIS A 60 5.98 0.50 -5.18
CA HIS A 60 5.05 0.42 -6.32
C HIS A 60 5.73 0.65 -7.67
N ASP A 61 5.22 0.01 -8.73
CA ASP A 61 5.75 0.12 -10.09
C ASP A 61 5.35 1.44 -10.76
N TYR A 62 4.12 1.90 -10.52
CA TYR A 62 3.59 3.14 -11.10
C TYR A 62 3.02 4.05 -10.02
N PHE A 63 3.34 5.35 -10.14
CA PHE A 63 2.85 6.39 -9.25
C PHE A 63 2.29 7.55 -10.06
N ILE A 64 0.98 7.80 -9.93
CA ILE A 64 0.31 8.94 -10.56
C ILE A 64 -0.40 9.73 -9.48
N GLN A 65 -0.04 11.01 -9.31
CA GLN A 65 -0.70 11.90 -8.37
C GLN A 65 -1.26 13.13 -9.08
N PHE A 66 -2.51 13.45 -8.81
CA PHE A 66 -3.14 14.73 -9.14
C PHE A 66 -3.30 15.53 -7.86
N THR A 67 -2.69 16.72 -7.76
CA THR A 67 -2.72 17.51 -6.53
C THR A 67 -2.61 19.00 -6.82
N ASP A 68 -3.30 19.85 -6.06
CA ASP A 68 -3.07 21.29 -6.07
C ASP A 68 -2.08 21.73 -4.98
N ALA A 69 -1.66 20.79 -4.12
CA ALA A 69 -0.73 21.04 -3.03
C ALA A 69 0.66 21.39 -3.57
N ARG A 70 1.19 22.52 -3.11
CA ARG A 70 2.51 22.98 -3.50
C ARG A 70 3.61 22.32 -2.68
N VAL A 71 4.72 22.00 -3.34
CA VAL A 71 5.90 21.33 -2.77
C VAL A 71 6.63 22.22 -1.75
N ASP A 72 6.61 23.54 -1.95
CA ASP A 72 7.32 24.54 -1.15
C ASP A 72 6.88 24.59 0.33
N THR A 73 5.65 24.15 0.60
CA THR A 73 5.12 24.09 1.97
C THR A 73 5.69 22.94 2.81
N GLY A 74 6.42 22.01 2.20
CA GLY A 74 6.94 20.81 2.88
C GLY A 74 5.85 19.86 3.38
N GLY A 75 4.59 20.06 2.96
CA GLY A 75 3.47 19.22 3.37
C GLY A 75 3.49 17.86 2.68
N LEU A 76 3.12 16.82 3.41
CA LEU A 76 3.04 15.45 2.88
C LEU A 76 2.18 15.35 1.61
N SER A 77 1.18 16.22 1.42
CA SER A 77 0.34 16.26 0.21
C SER A 77 1.09 16.69 -1.05
N GLY A 78 2.11 17.55 -0.93
CA GLY A 78 2.92 18.04 -2.05
C GLY A 78 4.25 17.31 -2.22
N ALA A 79 4.53 16.32 -1.37
CA ALA A 79 5.79 15.58 -1.42
C ALA A 79 6.01 14.94 -2.80
N THR A 80 7.19 15.18 -3.37
CA THR A 80 7.57 14.74 -4.70
C THR A 80 7.72 13.22 -4.77
N PRO A 81 7.63 12.60 -5.97
CA PRO A 81 7.91 11.18 -6.11
C PRO A 81 9.32 10.83 -5.63
N SER A 82 10.29 11.72 -5.86
CA SER A 82 11.66 11.59 -5.36
C SER A 82 11.76 11.55 -3.83
N GLU A 83 10.81 12.16 -3.10
CA GLU A 83 10.71 12.00 -1.64
C GLU A 83 9.97 10.71 -1.26
N ALA A 84 8.96 10.27 -2.01
CA ALA A 84 8.32 8.97 -1.78
C ALA A 84 9.32 7.81 -1.98
N MET A 85 10.26 7.98 -2.91
CA MET A 85 11.37 7.09 -3.21
C MET A 85 12.31 6.84 -2.03
N THR A 86 12.67 7.87 -1.26
CA THR A 86 13.62 7.71 -0.13
C THR A 86 13.07 6.85 1.00
N TRP A 87 11.75 6.62 1.01
CA TRP A 87 11.05 5.78 1.97
C TRP A 87 10.66 4.41 1.38
N GLY A 88 11.21 4.03 0.22
CA GLY A 88 10.93 2.73 -0.40
C GLY A 88 9.50 2.55 -0.94
N LYS A 89 8.70 3.63 -1.01
CA LYS A 89 7.28 3.59 -1.42
C LYS A 89 7.08 3.41 -2.92
N VAL A 90 8.10 3.67 -3.72
CA VAL A 90 8.15 3.52 -5.17
C VAL A 90 9.45 2.80 -5.52
N ASP A 91 9.45 1.93 -6.53
CA ASP A 91 10.67 1.23 -6.98
C ASP A 91 11.68 2.24 -7.57
N PRO A 92 12.95 2.25 -7.10
CA PRO A 92 13.97 3.18 -7.61
C PRO A 92 14.24 3.06 -9.09
N ASP A 93 14.05 1.87 -9.66
CA ASP A 93 14.26 1.64 -11.09
C ASP A 93 13.11 2.19 -11.95
N GLN A 94 11.98 2.57 -11.33
CA GLN A 94 10.75 3.06 -12.00
C GLN A 94 10.56 4.59 -11.90
N LEU A 95 11.60 5.35 -11.53
CA LEU A 95 11.60 6.82 -11.49
C LEU A 95 10.99 7.50 -12.74
N PRO A 96 11.25 7.03 -13.99
CA PRO A 96 10.62 7.59 -15.19
C PRO A 96 9.09 7.45 -15.24
N ASP A 97 8.53 6.50 -14.50
CA ASP A 97 7.11 6.15 -14.48
C ASP A 97 6.34 6.78 -13.30
N THR A 98 6.96 7.79 -12.68
CA THR A 98 6.33 8.62 -11.64
C THR A 98 5.84 9.95 -12.22
N ILE A 99 4.55 10.26 -12.02
CA ILE A 99 3.90 11.45 -12.58
C ILE A 99 3.19 12.21 -11.46
N VAL A 100 3.49 13.52 -11.36
CA VAL A 100 2.69 14.46 -10.56
C VAL A 100 2.09 15.52 -11.47
N CYS A 101 0.77 15.57 -11.53
CA CYS A 101 0.01 16.57 -12.25
C CYS A 101 -0.55 17.61 -11.26
N TYR A 102 -0.09 18.86 -11.39
CA TYR A 102 -0.57 19.95 -10.56
C TYR A 102 -1.90 20.48 -11.10
N THR A 103 -3.00 19.92 -10.62
CA THR A 103 -4.35 20.25 -11.11
C THR A 103 -5.42 19.84 -10.09
N ASP A 104 -6.58 20.47 -10.19
CA ASP A 104 -7.75 20.13 -9.39
C ASP A 104 -8.28 18.73 -9.77
N SER A 105 -8.60 17.91 -8.78
CA SER A 105 -9.09 16.54 -8.98
C SER A 105 -10.42 16.49 -9.75
N THR A 106 -11.25 17.52 -9.62
CA THR A 106 -12.53 17.66 -10.33
C THR A 106 -12.34 17.91 -11.83
N ILE A 107 -11.15 18.37 -12.25
CA ILE A 107 -10.76 18.50 -13.66
C ILE A 107 -10.09 17.21 -14.13
N ALA A 108 -9.10 16.72 -13.37
CA ALA A 108 -8.30 15.57 -13.78
C ALA A 108 -9.10 14.27 -13.89
N MET A 109 -9.92 13.96 -12.88
CA MET A 109 -10.63 12.68 -12.80
C MET A 109 -11.56 12.44 -14.01
N PRO A 110 -12.45 13.37 -14.41
CA PRO A 110 -13.31 13.14 -15.57
C PRO A 110 -12.53 13.06 -16.89
N VAL A 111 -11.45 13.84 -17.06
CA VAL A 111 -10.63 13.79 -18.27
C VAL A 111 -9.89 12.45 -18.39
N LEU A 112 -9.26 12.00 -17.30
CA LEU A 112 -8.59 10.69 -17.26
C LEU A 112 -9.57 9.56 -17.50
N ALA A 113 -10.72 9.58 -16.82
CA ALA A 113 -11.75 8.56 -16.98
C ALA A 113 -12.27 8.50 -18.43
N ALA A 114 -12.56 9.65 -19.04
CA ALA A 114 -13.02 9.71 -20.43
C ALA A 114 -11.98 9.12 -21.39
N TYR A 115 -10.70 9.47 -21.23
CA TYR A 115 -9.63 8.93 -22.07
C TYR A 115 -9.45 7.42 -21.90
N VAL A 116 -9.41 6.92 -20.66
CA VAL A 116 -9.24 5.48 -20.38
C VAL A 116 -10.43 4.67 -20.93
N LEU A 117 -11.65 5.18 -20.79
CA LEU A 117 -12.84 4.50 -21.31
C LEU A 117 -12.92 4.49 -22.85
N ASP A 118 -12.32 5.48 -23.52
CA ASP A 118 -12.28 5.57 -24.98
C ASP A 118 -11.16 4.71 -25.59
N VAL A 119 -9.99 4.67 -24.94
CA VAL A 119 -8.77 4.05 -25.50
C VAL A 119 -8.54 2.62 -25.02
N CYS A 120 -9.01 2.25 -23.83
CA CYS A 120 -8.75 0.93 -23.25
C CYS A 120 -9.94 -0.03 -23.41
N GLU A 121 -9.63 -1.28 -23.73
CA GLU A 121 -10.63 -2.35 -23.71
C GLU A 121 -11.08 -2.68 -22.26
N PRO A 122 -12.36 -3.03 -22.04
CA PRO A 122 -12.83 -3.48 -20.74
C PRO A 122 -12.05 -4.70 -20.23
N ARG A 123 -11.55 -4.61 -18.99
CA ARG A 123 -10.82 -5.71 -18.35
C ARG A 123 -11.76 -6.57 -17.50
N PRO A 124 -11.55 -7.90 -17.43
CA PRO A 124 -12.22 -8.75 -16.46
C PRO A 124 -12.01 -8.24 -15.03
N LEU A 125 -13.06 -8.26 -14.22
CA LEU A 125 -13.00 -7.80 -12.83
C LEU A 125 -12.13 -8.76 -12.00
N LYS A 126 -11.09 -8.24 -11.34
CA LYS A 126 -10.19 -9.03 -10.48
C LYS A 126 -10.86 -9.54 -9.18
N ARG A 127 -11.99 -8.93 -8.76
CA ARG A 127 -12.76 -9.30 -7.56
C ARG A 127 -11.89 -9.45 -6.30
N LEU A 128 -11.02 -8.46 -6.05
CA LEU A 128 -10.00 -8.53 -5.00
C LEU A 128 -10.60 -8.77 -3.60
N TYR A 129 -11.74 -8.13 -3.30
CA TYR A 129 -12.39 -8.31 -1.99
C TYR A 129 -12.88 -9.75 -1.76
N ASP A 130 -13.36 -10.42 -2.80
CA ASP A 130 -13.79 -11.82 -2.73
C ASP A 130 -12.61 -12.77 -2.46
N ARG A 131 -11.39 -12.32 -2.75
CA ARG A 131 -10.12 -13.04 -2.55
C ARG A 131 -9.35 -12.57 -1.32
N ARG A 132 -9.94 -11.72 -0.48
CA ARG A 132 -9.28 -11.11 0.69
C ARG A 132 -8.62 -12.15 1.60
N GLU A 133 -9.33 -13.21 1.95
CA GLU A 133 -8.81 -14.24 2.86
C GLU A 133 -7.61 -15.00 2.26
N GLU A 134 -7.66 -15.29 0.96
CA GLU A 134 -6.57 -15.91 0.20
C GLU A 134 -5.31 -15.01 0.24
N MET A 135 -5.48 -13.72 -0.04
CA MET A 135 -4.38 -12.75 -0.05
C MET A 135 -3.77 -12.55 1.34
N LEU A 136 -4.60 -12.47 2.39
CA LEU A 136 -4.16 -12.38 3.78
C LEU A 136 -3.40 -13.63 4.22
N ALA A 137 -3.88 -14.82 3.85
CA ALA A 137 -3.18 -16.07 4.14
C ALA A 137 -1.80 -16.11 3.47
N ARG A 138 -1.72 -15.65 2.21
CA ARG A 138 -0.46 -15.54 1.47
C ARG A 138 0.52 -14.57 2.14
N LEU A 139 0.05 -13.39 2.54
CA LEU A 139 0.87 -12.41 3.27
C LEU A 139 1.37 -12.99 4.60
N LYS A 140 0.51 -13.68 5.35
CA LYS A 140 0.88 -14.33 6.61
C LYS A 140 1.95 -15.40 6.41
N THR A 141 1.83 -16.23 5.38
CA THR A 141 2.86 -17.23 5.04
C THR A 141 4.19 -16.57 4.69
N ALA A 142 4.16 -15.48 3.92
CA ALA A 142 5.36 -14.73 3.56
C ALA A 142 6.03 -14.12 4.80
N TYR A 143 5.24 -13.53 5.70
CA TYR A 143 5.75 -13.01 6.97
C TYR A 143 6.41 -14.12 7.79
N GLN A 144 5.77 -15.27 7.97
CA GLN A 144 6.34 -16.40 8.72
C GLN A 144 7.68 -16.91 8.16
N GLN A 145 7.92 -16.76 6.86
CA GLN A 145 9.17 -17.15 6.21
C GLN A 145 10.31 -16.15 6.43
N HIS A 146 9.99 -14.88 6.67
CA HIS A 146 10.95 -13.77 6.77
C HIS A 146 11.02 -13.16 8.17
N ALA A 147 10.08 -13.51 9.06
CA ALA A 147 10.00 -13.00 10.41
C ALA A 147 11.27 -13.38 11.20
N PRO A 148 11.84 -12.44 11.96
CA PRO A 148 12.86 -12.73 12.96
C PRO A 148 12.37 -13.83 13.91
N LEU A 149 13.28 -14.70 14.37
CA LEU A 149 12.95 -15.87 15.22
C LEU A 149 12.15 -15.50 16.48
N ASP A 150 12.29 -14.28 16.99
CA ASP A 150 11.57 -13.79 18.18
C ASP A 150 10.11 -13.42 17.89
N ASP A 151 9.78 -12.97 16.68
CA ASP A 151 8.41 -12.53 16.30
C ASP A 151 7.47 -13.72 16.00
N VAL A 152 8.02 -14.91 15.73
CA VAL A 152 7.24 -16.12 15.43
C VAL A 152 6.60 -16.73 16.68
N ALA A 153 7.11 -16.40 17.87
CA ALA A 153 6.59 -16.88 19.15
C ALA A 153 5.24 -16.25 19.53
N ASP A 154 4.96 -15.03 19.05
CA ASP A 154 3.71 -14.29 19.29
C ASP A 154 2.57 -14.71 18.33
N LEU A 155 2.87 -15.54 17.33
CA LEU A 155 1.88 -16.12 16.43
C LEU A 155 1.16 -17.32 17.10
N GLN A 156 0.44 -17.08 18.20
CA GLN A 156 -0.40 -18.12 18.80
C GLN A 156 -1.60 -18.44 17.89
N PRO A 157 -1.97 -19.72 17.74
CA PRO A 157 -3.16 -20.11 17.01
C PRO A 157 -4.38 -20.11 17.95
N ASP A 158 -5.06 -18.98 18.17
CA ASP A 158 -6.35 -19.02 18.88
C ASP A 158 -7.41 -17.96 18.48
N GLU A 159 -8.56 -18.53 18.13
CA GLU A 159 -10.00 -18.22 18.31
C GLU A 159 -10.60 -16.80 18.27
N THR A 160 -9.86 -15.71 18.21
CA THR A 160 -10.47 -14.37 18.12
C THR A 160 -9.96 -13.53 16.96
N GLY A 161 -10.23 -13.94 15.71
CA GLY A 161 -10.38 -13.07 14.52
C GLY A 161 -9.31 -12.00 14.18
N GLY A 162 -8.24 -11.90 14.97
CA GLY A 162 -7.24 -10.85 14.91
C GLY A 162 -6.15 -11.26 13.96
N THR A 163 -6.15 -10.63 12.80
CA THR A 163 -5.15 -10.80 11.73
C THR A 163 -3.89 -9.98 12.00
N ALA A 164 -3.44 -9.86 13.24
CA ALA A 164 -2.25 -9.08 13.56
C ALA A 164 -1.00 -9.79 13.00
N VAL A 165 -0.61 -9.39 11.79
CA VAL A 165 0.68 -9.70 11.17
C VAL A 165 1.55 -8.46 11.40
N GLY A 166 2.49 -8.54 12.34
CA GLY A 166 3.37 -7.42 12.72
C GLY A 166 3.63 -7.36 14.23
N ARG A 167 4.69 -6.64 14.63
CA ARG A 167 5.13 -6.52 16.03
C ARG A 167 4.09 -5.81 16.89
N SER A 168 3.51 -6.52 17.86
CA SER A 168 2.53 -5.99 18.81
C SER A 168 3.16 -5.38 20.07
N HIS A 169 4.47 -5.54 20.30
CA HIS A 169 5.16 -5.07 21.50
C HIS A 169 6.47 -4.31 21.21
N PRO A 170 6.66 -3.10 21.75
CA PRO A 170 8.00 -2.57 21.95
C PRO A 170 8.68 -3.42 23.03
N HIS A 171 9.87 -3.93 22.73
CA HIS A 171 10.73 -4.59 23.70
C HIS A 171 10.99 -3.61 24.87
N PRO A 172 10.81 -4.01 26.14
CA PRO A 172 11.28 -3.19 27.23
C PRO A 172 12.82 -3.20 27.20
N GLU A 173 13.37 -2.00 27.01
CA GLU A 173 14.75 -1.56 27.22
C GLU A 173 15.77 -1.75 26.08
N GLY A 174 16.33 -0.59 25.71
CA GLY A 174 17.50 -0.32 24.87
C GLY A 174 17.75 1.18 24.85
#